data_AF-A0A6C1U1J2-F1
#
_entry.id   AF-A0A6C1U1J2-F1
#
_cell.length_a   1.000
_cell.length_b   1.000
_cell.length_c   1.000
_cell.angle_alpha   90.00
_cell.angle_beta   90.00
_cell.angle_gamma   90.00
#
_symmetry.space_group_name_H-M   'P 1'
#
loop_
_entity.id
_entity.type
_entity.pdbx_description
1 polymer ?
#
loop_
_entity_poly.entity_id
_entity_poly.type
_entity_poly.pdbx_seq_one_letter_code
_entity_poly.pdbx_strand_id
1 'polypeptide(L)'
;MSSIVSATTKAAYGSAAHGTRRERFFRSAYVLLAQAQADYAAGALDVAMENAYRAALRVAGAVNAGSPVIRKRKRLPASAWDKLRLTSERGKEWAETFTAFSVQRSRVITGIEPHPDPRVVQRLIALVEEFLEESIPGATKAPLVA
;
A
#
# COMPACT_ATOMS: atom_id res chain seq x y z
N MET A 1 31.82 18.78 44.59
CA MET A 1 31.86 18.85 43.11
C MET A 1 30.86 17.84 42.58
N SER A 2 29.69 18.31 42.19
CA SER A 2 28.53 17.51 41.78
C SER A 2 28.70 17.03 40.34
N SER A 3 28.76 15.71 40.15
CA SER A 3 28.71 15.07 38.84
C SER A 3 27.26 15.10 38.33
N ILE A 4 26.97 16.01 37.40
CA ILE A 4 25.70 16.05 36.69
C ILE A 4 25.78 14.99 35.58
N VAL A 5 25.22 13.81 35.86
CA VAL A 5 24.96 12.79 34.84
C VAL A 5 23.72 13.20 34.07
N SER A 6 23.92 13.69 32.84
CA SER A 6 22.82 14.06 31.94
C SER A 6 22.12 12.79 31.45
N ALA A 7 20.90 12.57 31.92
CA ALA A 7 20.04 11.47 31.54
C ALA A 7 19.00 11.94 30.51
N THR A 8 19.28 11.84 29.20
CA THR A 8 18.23 11.84 28.14
C THR A 8 18.77 11.38 26.77
N THR A 9 19.33 10.17 26.67
CA THR A 9 19.48 9.49 25.36
C THR A 9 19.10 8.01 25.44
N LYS A 10 17.92 7.72 25.99
CA LYS A 10 17.35 6.35 25.99
C LYS A 10 15.99 6.22 25.28
N ALA A 11 15.62 7.18 24.43
CA ALA A 11 14.38 7.15 23.67
C ALA A 11 14.56 6.85 22.15
N ALA A 12 15.79 6.85 21.63
CA ALA A 12 16.06 6.67 20.20
C ALA A 12 16.20 5.20 19.75
N TYR A 13 16.53 4.28 20.66
CA TYR A 13 16.83 2.89 20.27
C TYR A 13 15.58 2.01 20.02
N GLY A 14 14.44 2.32 20.64
CA GLY A 14 13.19 1.55 20.47
C GLY A 14 12.29 2.03 19.33
N SER A 15 12.36 3.32 18.97
CA SER A 15 11.54 3.90 17.89
C SER A 15 12.15 3.70 16.50
N ALA A 16 13.48 3.55 16.41
CA ALA A 16 14.20 3.26 15.18
C ALA A 16 13.96 1.83 14.66
N ALA A 17 13.69 0.85 15.56
CA ALA A 17 13.53 -0.56 15.19
C ALA A 17 12.27 -0.84 14.33
N HIS A 18 11.24 0.01 14.39
CA HIS A 18 9.94 -0.24 13.75
C HIS A 18 9.61 0.70 12.58
N GLY A 19 10.54 1.57 12.16
CA GLY A 19 10.33 2.53 11.06
C GLY A 19 9.17 3.51 11.29
N THR A 20 8.97 4.44 10.36
CA THR A 20 7.79 5.32 10.38
C THR A 20 6.51 4.50 10.09
N ARG A 21 5.33 5.04 10.40
CA ARG A 21 4.05 4.39 10.02
C ARG A 21 3.97 4.16 8.51
N ARG A 22 4.47 5.11 7.71
CA ARG A 22 4.58 5.00 6.25
C ARG A 22 5.47 3.82 5.86
N GLU A 23 6.63 3.69 6.48
CA GLU A 23 7.57 2.60 6.21
C GLU A 23 6.98 1.22 6.53
N ARG A 24 6.26 1.08 7.64
CA ARG A 24 5.58 -0.18 7.99
C ARG A 24 4.53 -0.58 6.94
N PHE A 25 3.83 0.40 6.37
CA PHE A 25 2.87 0.13 5.31
C PHE A 25 3.57 -0.35 4.04
N PHE A 26 4.65 0.31 3.60
CA PHE A 26 5.40 -0.16 2.43
C PHE A 26 6.01 -1.55 2.63
N ARG A 27 6.65 -1.81 3.77
CA ARG A 27 7.16 -3.16 4.08
C ARG A 27 6.07 -4.23 3.99
N SER A 28 4.89 -3.94 4.54
CA SER A 28 3.75 -4.85 4.44
C SER A 28 3.24 -5.00 3.01
N ALA A 29 3.28 -3.94 2.19
CA ALA A 29 2.90 -4.00 0.78
C ALA A 29 3.82 -4.92 -0.01
N TYR A 30 5.15 -4.80 0.17
CA TYR A 30 6.13 -5.68 -0.48
C TYR A 30 5.90 -7.15 -0.15
N VAL A 31 5.71 -7.48 1.13
CA VAL A 31 5.47 -8.87 1.56
C VAL A 31 4.19 -9.43 0.93
N LEU A 32 3.10 -8.65 0.92
CA LEU A 32 1.83 -9.09 0.34
C LEU A 32 1.89 -9.22 -1.18
N LEU A 33 2.62 -8.32 -1.85
CA LEU A 33 2.80 -8.37 -3.30
C LEU A 33 3.62 -9.60 -3.72
N ALA A 34 4.72 -9.87 -3.01
CA ALA A 34 5.52 -11.08 -3.23
C ALA A 34 4.68 -12.36 -3.00
N GLN A 35 3.85 -12.38 -1.96
CA GLN A 35 2.92 -13.49 -1.72
C GLN A 35 1.91 -13.63 -2.86
N ALA A 36 1.32 -12.52 -3.34
CA ALA A 36 0.37 -12.56 -4.44
C ALA A 36 0.98 -13.11 -5.73
N GLN A 37 2.23 -12.76 -6.04
CA GLN A 37 2.98 -13.30 -7.18
C GLN A 37 3.23 -14.81 -7.01
N ALA A 38 3.60 -15.26 -5.81
CA ALA A 38 3.82 -16.68 -5.52
C ALA A 38 2.51 -17.48 -5.62
N ASP A 39 1.42 -16.97 -5.07
CA ASP A 39 0.09 -17.58 -5.13
C ASP A 39 -0.40 -17.67 -6.58
N TYR A 40 -0.16 -16.62 -7.38
CA TYR A 40 -0.49 -16.61 -8.81
C TYR A 40 0.28 -17.70 -9.57
N ALA A 41 1.59 -17.81 -9.33
CA ALA A 41 2.43 -18.84 -9.95
C ALA A 41 2.02 -20.26 -9.53
N ALA A 42 1.49 -20.43 -8.31
CA ALA A 42 0.94 -21.68 -7.82
C ALA A 42 -0.48 -21.98 -8.31
N GLY A 43 -1.12 -21.07 -9.06
CA GLY A 43 -2.50 -21.21 -9.52
C GLY A 43 -3.57 -20.94 -8.46
N ALA A 44 -3.18 -20.46 -7.27
CA ALA A 44 -4.09 -20.05 -6.19
C ALA A 44 -4.62 -18.63 -6.44
N LEU A 45 -5.42 -18.48 -7.51
CA LEU A 45 -5.81 -17.18 -8.07
C LEU A 45 -6.70 -16.33 -7.14
N ASP A 46 -7.54 -16.97 -6.33
CA ASP A 46 -8.36 -16.34 -5.31
C ASP A 46 -7.51 -15.68 -4.21
N VAL A 47 -6.55 -16.44 -3.68
CA VAL A 47 -5.62 -15.98 -2.65
C VAL A 47 -4.67 -14.92 -3.22
N ALA A 48 -4.22 -15.10 -4.45
CA ALA A 48 -3.41 -14.11 -5.17
C ALA A 48 -4.15 -12.77 -5.33
N MET A 49 -5.42 -12.80 -5.74
CA MET A 49 -6.24 -11.60 -5.86
C MET A 49 -6.41 -10.88 -4.51
N GLU A 50 -6.64 -11.66 -3.45
CA GLU A 50 -6.78 -11.13 -2.09
C GLU A 50 -5.50 -10.46 -1.61
N ASN A 51 -4.36 -11.13 -1.76
CA ASN A 51 -3.07 -10.61 -1.33
C ASN A 51 -2.66 -9.38 -2.14
N ALA A 52 -2.90 -9.36 -3.46
CA ALA A 52 -2.63 -8.21 -4.31
C ALA A 52 -3.49 -7.00 -3.87
N TYR A 53 -4.79 -7.18 -3.65
CA TYR A 53 -5.64 -6.08 -3.21
C TYR A 53 -5.26 -5.55 -1.82
N ARG A 54 -4.89 -6.45 -0.89
CA ARG A 54 -4.35 -6.05 0.42
C ARG A 54 -3.05 -5.28 0.28
N ALA A 55 -2.15 -5.67 -0.63
CA ALA A 55 -0.94 -4.93 -0.93
C ALA A 55 -1.27 -3.50 -1.39
N ALA A 56 -2.20 -3.34 -2.34
CA ALA A 56 -2.68 -2.03 -2.80
C ALA A 56 -3.17 -1.14 -1.65
N LEU A 57 -3.97 -1.69 -0.72
CA LEU A 57 -4.43 -0.97 0.46
C LEU A 57 -3.28 -0.54 1.39
N ARG A 58 -2.21 -1.33 1.47
CA ARG A 58 -1.01 -0.97 2.23
C ARG A 58 -0.24 0.16 1.55
N VAL A 59 -0.10 0.14 0.22
CA VAL A 59 0.49 1.26 -0.54
C VAL A 59 -0.31 2.54 -0.30
N ALA A 60 -1.64 2.50 -0.42
CA ALA A 60 -2.50 3.64 -0.12
C ALA A 60 -2.37 4.11 1.34
N GLY A 61 -2.24 3.17 2.28
CA GLY A 61 -1.96 3.48 3.68
C GLY A 61 -0.64 4.23 3.88
N ALA A 62 0.41 3.85 3.14
CA ALA A 62 1.71 4.52 3.17
C ALA A 62 1.61 5.95 2.61
N VAL A 63 0.97 6.14 1.45
CA VAL A 63 0.75 7.45 0.82
C VAL A 63 -0.06 8.36 1.75
N ASN A 64 -1.17 7.85 2.29
CA ASN A 64 -2.01 8.59 3.24
C ASN A 64 -1.26 8.99 4.51
N ALA A 65 -0.42 8.10 5.05
CA ALA A 65 0.39 8.37 6.25
C ALA A 65 1.49 9.43 6.00
N GLY A 66 1.96 9.54 4.76
CA GLY A 66 2.93 10.55 4.34
C GLY A 66 2.31 11.88 3.91
N SER A 67 0.99 11.95 3.72
CA SER A 67 0.34 13.12 3.12
C SER A 67 0.16 14.28 4.11
N PRO A 68 0.70 15.48 3.82
CA PRO A 68 0.43 16.68 4.60
C PRO A 68 -1.04 17.09 4.59
N VAL A 69 -1.75 16.85 3.48
CA VAL A 69 -3.17 17.20 3.31
C VAL A 69 -4.03 16.39 4.28
N ILE A 70 -3.78 15.08 4.36
CA ILE A 70 -4.47 14.18 5.29
C ILE A 70 -4.18 14.56 6.73
N ARG A 71 -2.91 14.81 7.07
CA ARG A 71 -2.49 15.15 8.44
C ARG A 71 -3.14 16.42 9.00
N LYS A 72 -3.39 17.42 8.14
CA LYS A 72 -3.98 18.70 8.55
C LYS A 72 -5.50 18.68 8.70
N ARG A 73 -6.19 17.65 8.20
CA ARG A 73 -7.66 17.63 8.12
C ARG A 73 -8.30 17.16 9.43
N LYS A 74 -9.26 17.93 9.94
CA LYS A 74 -10.00 17.61 11.19
C LYS A 74 -10.95 16.41 11.06
N ARG A 75 -11.52 16.19 9.87
CA ARG A 75 -12.41 15.06 9.56
C ARG A 75 -11.91 14.34 8.32
N LEU A 76 -11.78 13.02 8.42
CA LEU A 76 -11.34 12.16 7.34
C LEU A 76 -12.39 11.09 7.07
N PRO A 77 -12.56 10.67 5.80
CA PRO A 77 -13.38 9.52 5.48
C PRO A 77 -12.77 8.25 6.10
N ALA A 78 -13.54 7.17 6.25
CA ALA A 78 -13.03 5.93 6.84
C ALA A 78 -12.15 5.15 5.84
N SER A 79 -12.59 5.08 4.58
CA SER A 79 -11.95 4.33 3.49
C SER A 79 -10.53 4.83 3.18
N ALA A 80 -9.61 3.90 2.93
CA ALA A 80 -8.26 4.22 2.48
C ALA A 80 -8.26 4.88 1.09
N TRP A 81 -9.19 4.46 0.21
CA TRP A 81 -9.35 5.02 -1.13
C TRP A 81 -9.89 6.45 -1.08
N ASP A 82 -10.87 6.72 -0.23
CA ASP A 82 -11.40 8.08 -0.07
C ASP A 82 -10.37 9.04 0.53
N LYS A 83 -9.49 8.55 1.42
CA LYS A 83 -8.34 9.33 1.87
C LYS A 83 -7.38 9.56 0.72
N LEU A 84 -7.06 8.54 -0.07
CA LEU A 84 -6.11 8.63 -1.18
C LEU A 84 -6.56 9.67 -2.22
N ARG A 85 -7.86 9.75 -2.53
CA ARG A 85 -8.47 10.79 -3.39
C ARG A 85 -8.19 12.21 -2.95
N LEU A 86 -7.94 12.45 -1.66
CA LEU A 86 -7.66 13.79 -1.12
C LEU A 86 -6.18 14.16 -1.21
N THR A 87 -5.30 13.23 -1.61
CA THR A 87 -3.84 13.45 -1.57
C THR A 87 -3.32 14.21 -2.79
N SER A 88 -3.77 13.85 -3.99
CA SER A 88 -3.43 14.45 -5.28
C SER A 88 -4.37 13.94 -6.39
N GLU A 89 -4.33 14.54 -7.58
CA GLU A 89 -5.03 14.01 -8.77
C GLU A 89 -4.60 12.58 -9.09
N ARG A 90 -3.29 12.32 -9.03
CA ARG A 90 -2.77 10.97 -9.25
C ARG A 90 -3.24 9.97 -8.18
N GLY A 91 -3.35 10.42 -6.92
CA GLY A 91 -3.94 9.61 -5.86
C GLY A 91 -5.43 9.30 -6.11
N LYS A 92 -6.17 10.24 -6.71
CA LYS A 92 -7.55 10.01 -7.12
C LYS A 92 -7.67 8.98 -8.25
N GLU A 93 -6.82 9.07 -9.27
CA GLU A 93 -6.75 8.06 -10.34
C GLU A 93 -6.50 6.67 -9.78
N TRP A 94 -5.47 6.50 -8.93
CA TRP A 94 -5.21 5.21 -8.28
C TRP A 94 -6.37 4.71 -7.44
N ALA A 95 -7.02 5.59 -6.68
CA ALA A 95 -8.19 5.23 -5.90
C ALA A 95 -9.35 4.73 -6.78
N GLU A 96 -9.58 5.35 -7.93
CA GLU A 96 -10.59 4.92 -8.91
C GLU A 96 -10.24 3.56 -9.50
N THR A 97 -8.99 3.38 -9.95
CA THR A 97 -8.47 2.11 -10.48
C THR A 97 -8.70 0.96 -9.49
N PHE A 98 -8.26 1.09 -8.23
CA PHE A 98 -8.39 0.00 -7.26
C PHE A 98 -9.82 -0.18 -6.73
N THR A 99 -10.64 0.87 -6.68
CA THR A 99 -12.05 0.73 -6.28
C THR A 99 -12.80 -0.20 -7.23
N ALA A 100 -12.46 -0.20 -8.53
CA ALA A 100 -13.08 -1.09 -9.52
C ALA A 100 -12.92 -2.59 -9.20
N PHE A 101 -11.82 -2.99 -8.54
CA PHE A 101 -11.58 -4.39 -8.15
C PHE A 101 -12.32 -4.82 -6.88
N SER A 102 -12.91 -3.89 -6.13
CA SER A 102 -13.52 -4.18 -4.81
C SER A 102 -14.70 -5.15 -4.90
N VAL A 103 -15.56 -4.99 -5.92
CA VAL A 103 -16.75 -5.83 -6.13
C VAL A 103 -16.33 -7.25 -6.48
N GLN A 104 -15.42 -7.40 -7.43
CA GLN A 104 -14.94 -8.71 -7.87
C GLN A 104 -14.21 -9.43 -6.72
N ARG A 105 -13.30 -8.75 -6.01
CA ARG A 105 -12.67 -9.30 -4.79
C ARG A 105 -13.70 -9.78 -3.77
N SER A 106 -14.75 -9.00 -3.53
CA SER A 106 -15.81 -9.37 -2.58
C SER A 106 -16.47 -10.69 -2.97
N ARG A 107 -16.78 -10.88 -4.26
CA ARG A 107 -17.34 -12.14 -4.79
C ARG A 107 -16.39 -13.33 -4.67
N VAL A 108 -15.08 -13.11 -4.87
CA VAL A 108 -14.07 -14.16 -4.66
C VAL A 108 -14.05 -14.60 -3.20
N ILE A 109 -13.95 -13.65 -2.26
CA ILE A 109 -13.85 -13.95 -0.82
C ILE A 109 -15.12 -14.61 -0.27
N THR A 110 -16.30 -14.22 -0.76
CA THR A 110 -17.56 -14.83 -0.35
C THR A 110 -17.86 -16.15 -1.06
N GLY A 111 -16.97 -16.61 -1.94
CA GLY A 111 -17.12 -17.86 -2.68
C GLY A 111 -18.18 -17.82 -3.79
N ILE A 112 -18.69 -16.64 -4.15
CA ILE A 112 -19.61 -16.45 -5.28
C ILE A 112 -18.89 -16.66 -6.62
N GLU A 113 -17.65 -16.19 -6.71
CA GLU A 113 -16.80 -16.33 -7.90
C GLU A 113 -15.40 -16.80 -7.46
N PRO A 114 -15.25 -18.05 -6.99
CA PRO A 114 -14.02 -18.51 -6.33
C PRO A 114 -12.85 -18.72 -7.29
N HIS A 115 -13.09 -18.68 -8.60
CA HIS A 115 -12.06 -18.85 -9.64
C HIS A 115 -12.00 -17.57 -10.49
N PRO A 116 -11.38 -16.49 -9.99
CA PRO A 116 -11.24 -15.26 -10.77
C PRO A 116 -10.41 -15.51 -12.03
N ASP A 117 -10.71 -14.79 -13.12
CA ASP A 117 -9.94 -14.86 -14.37
C ASP A 117 -8.45 -14.55 -14.10
N PRO A 118 -7.50 -15.45 -14.45
CA PRO A 118 -6.07 -15.23 -14.28
C PRO A 118 -5.56 -13.92 -14.87
N ARG A 119 -6.16 -13.44 -15.97
CA ARG A 119 -5.78 -12.17 -16.61
C ARG A 119 -6.14 -10.97 -15.74
N VAL A 120 -7.23 -11.08 -15.00
CA VAL A 120 -7.66 -10.02 -14.09
C VAL A 120 -6.77 -9.97 -12.84
N VAL A 121 -6.41 -11.14 -12.30
CA VAL A 121 -5.49 -11.22 -11.16
C VAL A 121 -4.10 -10.70 -11.55
N GLN A 122 -3.58 -11.10 -12.71
CA GLN A 122 -2.31 -10.59 -13.23
C GLN A 122 -2.34 -9.07 -13.43
N ARG A 123 -3.42 -8.53 -14.00
CA ARG A 123 -3.60 -7.09 -14.16
C ARG A 123 -3.59 -6.36 -12.80
N LEU A 124 -4.27 -6.92 -11.80
CA LEU A 124 -4.27 -6.34 -10.46
C LEU A 124 -2.86 -6.31 -9.87
N ILE A 125 -2.10 -7.40 -9.96
CA ILE A 125 -0.70 -7.47 -9.50
C ILE A 125 0.16 -6.40 -10.17
N ALA A 126 0.09 -6.29 -11.50
CA ALA A 126 0.85 -5.29 -12.26
C ALA A 126 0.50 -3.84 -11.87
N LEU A 127 -0.78 -3.55 -11.63
CA LEU A 127 -1.21 -2.23 -11.14
C LEU A 127 -0.68 -1.93 -9.74
N VAL A 128 -0.58 -2.93 -8.87
CA VAL A 128 -0.01 -2.77 -7.52
C VAL A 128 1.49 -2.50 -7.59
N GLU A 129 2.21 -3.20 -8.47
CA GLU A 129 3.62 -2.93 -8.75
C GLU A 129 3.83 -1.48 -9.18
N GLU A 130 3.08 -1.03 -10.20
CA GLU A 130 3.16 0.34 -10.71
C GLU A 130 2.82 1.38 -9.62
N PHE A 131 1.76 1.14 -8.85
CA PHE A 131 1.37 2.03 -7.77
C PHE A 131 2.42 2.08 -6.64
N LEU A 132 3.03 0.94 -6.32
CA LEU A 132 4.07 0.84 -5.31
C LEU A 132 5.33 1.59 -5.75
N GLU A 133 5.79 1.37 -6.97
CA GLU A 133 6.93 2.06 -7.58
C GLU A 133 6.71 3.58 -7.56
N GLU A 134 5.58 4.05 -8.05
CA GLU A 134 5.27 5.49 -8.11
C GLU A 134 5.13 6.14 -6.71
N SER A 135 4.77 5.35 -5.69
CA SER A 135 4.54 5.85 -4.32
C SER A 135 5.82 6.04 -3.49
N ILE A 136 6.95 5.50 -3.95
CA ILE A 136 8.23 5.54 -3.23
C ILE A 136 9.00 6.81 -3.64
N PRO A 137 9.40 7.66 -2.67
CA PRO A 137 10.22 8.83 -2.97
C PRO A 137 11.56 8.42 -3.60
N GLY A 138 11.89 9.00 -4.76
CA GLY A 138 13.14 8.72 -5.48
C GLY A 138 13.03 7.66 -6.58
N ALA A 139 11.87 7.02 -6.76
CA ALA A 139 11.56 6.22 -7.94
C ALA A 139 11.21 7.15 -9.13
N THR A 140 12.19 7.91 -9.60
CA THR A 140 12.04 8.67 -10.84
C THR A 140 12.02 7.65 -11.99
N LYS A 141 10.88 7.48 -12.67
CA LYS A 141 10.93 7.08 -14.08
C LYS A 141 11.71 8.18 -14.79
N ALA A 142 13.01 7.98 -14.96
CA ALA A 142 13.71 8.61 -16.06
C ALA A 142 12.93 8.21 -17.33
N PRO A 143 12.59 9.16 -18.22
CA PRO A 143 11.92 8.79 -19.45
C PRO A 143 12.77 7.76 -20.18
N LEU A 144 12.20 6.59 -20.44
CA LEU A 144 12.71 5.71 -21.49
C LEU A 144 12.62 6.52 -22.79
N VAL A 145 13.80 6.85 -23.30
CA VAL A 145 14.08 7.79 -24.38
C VAL A 145 13.42 7.36 -25.70
N ALA A 146 12.85 8.33 -26.40
CA ALA A 146 13.18 8.67 -27.80
C ALA A 146 12.92 10.17 -28.01
#